data_AF-A0A7W1SM23-F1
#
_entry.id   AF-A0A7W1SM23-F1
#
_cell.length_a   1.000
_cell.length_b   1.000
_cell.length_c   1.000
_cell.angle_alpha   90.00
_cell.angle_beta   90.00
_cell.angle_gamma   90.00
#
_symmetry.space_group_name_H-M   'P 1'
#
loop_
_entity.id
_entity.type
_entity.pdbx_description
1 polymer ?
#
loop_
_entity_poly.entity_id
_entity_poly.type
_entity_poly.pdbx_seq_one_letter_code
_entity_poly.pdbx_strand_id
1 'polypeptide(L)'
;TVRPPDVNASDFRCTGRGCDLRIGLQFVKGLSAEGAKRLLEARDGAGSGCRPFRSLFDLRSRTGIASDDLRALVKVGALDSIADGWTRPMMLWMIDVGQRAAMREAGGGAAAGPAGSDWFGHLPPAIPVLKEYSAERRRREEYAALGFVTDTHPMRLQADRLARFTLCRSTDLPRHVGRHVMMAGMLTTAKPVHTHEDEPMEFATFDDGDGLIETVLFPRLYRERGHVLFDQGPFIFRGKVEEEFGAITVTITHLDRLERAAGR
;
A
#
# COMPACT_ATOMS: atom_id res chain seq x y z
N THR A 1 -12.31 -10.01 9.58
CA THR A 1 -11.43 -8.84 9.63
C THR A 1 -10.20 -9.05 8.76
N VAL A 2 -9.78 -8.02 8.01
CA VAL A 2 -8.46 -8.02 7.33
C VAL A 2 -7.39 -7.60 8.34
N ARG A 3 -6.31 -8.38 8.45
CA ARG A 3 -5.20 -8.15 9.38
C ARG A 3 -3.91 -7.86 8.59
N PRO A 4 -3.14 -6.82 8.95
CA PRO A 4 -1.89 -6.46 8.25
C PRO A 4 -0.85 -7.59 8.32
N PRO A 5 0.27 -7.49 7.57
CA PRO A 5 1.39 -8.41 7.75
C PRO A 5 1.86 -8.49 9.21
N ASP A 6 2.41 -9.62 9.63
CA ASP A 6 2.96 -9.83 10.96
C ASP A 6 4.04 -10.93 10.91
N VAL A 7 5.23 -10.69 11.47
CA VAL A 7 6.36 -11.65 11.36
C VAL A 7 6.14 -12.97 12.10
N ASN A 8 5.22 -13.01 13.06
CA ASN A 8 4.86 -14.20 13.83
C ASN A 8 3.61 -14.91 13.29
N ALA A 9 2.75 -14.22 12.52
CA ALA A 9 1.43 -14.71 12.14
C ALA A 9 1.08 -14.64 10.65
N SER A 10 1.92 -14.06 9.79
CA SER A 10 1.79 -14.10 8.33
C SER A 10 2.70 -15.15 7.71
N ASP A 11 2.17 -15.94 6.78
CA ASP A 11 2.97 -16.74 5.86
C ASP A 11 3.36 -15.89 4.63
N PHE A 12 4.06 -16.50 3.67
CA PHE A 12 4.39 -15.81 2.42
C PHE A 12 3.13 -15.38 1.65
N ARG A 13 2.15 -16.28 1.51
CA ARG A 13 0.84 -16.02 0.91
C ARG A 13 -0.16 -15.56 1.99
N CYS A 14 -1.23 -14.88 1.58
CA CYS A 14 -2.33 -14.58 2.49
C CYS A 14 -2.98 -15.87 3.01
N THR A 15 -3.37 -15.88 4.29
CA THR A 15 -4.07 -17.00 4.93
C THR A 15 -5.42 -16.53 5.46
N GLY A 16 -6.43 -17.40 5.39
CA GLY A 16 -7.80 -17.05 5.74
C GLY A 16 -8.49 -18.13 6.58
N ARG A 17 -9.35 -17.71 7.52
CA ARG A 17 -10.17 -18.60 8.34
C ARG A 17 -11.51 -17.94 8.65
N GLY A 18 -12.58 -18.46 8.05
CA GLY A 18 -13.91 -17.84 8.13
C GLY A 18 -13.87 -16.42 7.56
N CYS A 19 -14.33 -15.44 8.32
CA CYS A 19 -14.32 -14.02 7.92
C CYS A 19 -12.98 -13.29 8.16
N ASP A 20 -11.95 -13.97 8.69
CA ASP A 20 -10.64 -13.39 8.96
C ASP A 20 -9.62 -13.70 7.87
N LEU A 21 -8.90 -12.68 7.43
CA LEU A 21 -7.85 -12.74 6.41
C LEU A 21 -6.58 -12.07 6.96
N ARG A 22 -5.45 -12.77 6.93
CA ARG A 22 -4.12 -12.22 7.22
C ARG A 22 -3.39 -11.95 5.90
N ILE A 23 -2.87 -10.74 5.74
CA ILE A 23 -2.04 -10.38 4.59
C ILE A 23 -0.70 -11.12 4.66
N GLY A 24 -0.33 -11.78 3.56
CA GLY A 24 0.94 -12.50 3.43
C GLY A 24 2.13 -11.58 3.15
N LEU A 25 3.33 -12.04 3.52
CA LEU A 25 4.58 -11.29 3.38
C LEU A 25 4.92 -10.93 1.92
N GLN A 26 4.37 -11.65 0.92
CA GLN A 26 4.55 -11.36 -0.51
C GLN A 26 4.09 -9.96 -0.95
N PHE A 27 3.23 -9.29 -0.17
CA PHE A 27 2.73 -7.94 -0.47
C PHE A 27 3.64 -6.82 0.05
N VAL A 28 4.67 -7.13 0.83
CA VAL A 28 5.59 -6.15 1.41
C VAL A 28 6.60 -5.69 0.36
N LYS A 29 6.35 -4.53 -0.28
CA LYS A 29 7.26 -3.98 -1.28
C LYS A 29 8.62 -3.67 -0.68
N GLY A 30 9.67 -4.20 -1.28
CA GLY A 30 11.05 -4.06 -0.81
C GLY A 30 11.51 -5.18 0.15
N LEU A 31 10.63 -6.09 0.57
CA LEU A 31 11.05 -7.35 1.19
C LEU A 31 11.54 -8.30 0.10
N SER A 32 12.79 -8.75 0.21
CA SER A 32 13.38 -9.72 -0.71
C SER A 32 12.80 -11.13 -0.48
N ALA A 33 12.74 -11.95 -1.53
CA ALA A 33 12.29 -13.33 -1.44
C ALA A 33 13.17 -14.16 -0.49
N GLU A 34 14.49 -13.91 -0.49
CA GLU A 34 15.44 -14.52 0.44
C GLU A 34 15.22 -14.06 1.89
N GLY A 35 14.93 -12.77 2.11
CA GLY A 35 14.60 -12.25 3.44
C GLY A 35 13.30 -12.84 3.99
N ALA A 36 12.25 -12.91 3.17
CA ALA A 36 10.99 -13.58 3.52
C ALA A 36 11.20 -15.07 3.83
N LYS A 37 12.01 -15.78 3.02
CA LYS A 37 12.38 -17.17 3.24
C LYS A 37 13.09 -17.38 4.58
N ARG A 38 14.16 -16.63 4.86
CA ARG A 38 14.93 -16.72 6.12
C ARG A 38 14.06 -16.43 7.35
N LEU A 39 13.12 -15.50 7.24
CA LEU A 39 12.17 -15.19 8.30
C LEU A 39 11.29 -16.41 8.63
N LEU A 40 10.72 -17.05 7.60
CA LEU A 40 9.87 -18.23 7.76
C LEU A 40 10.69 -19.43 8.27
N GLU A 41 11.85 -19.73 7.68
CA GLU A 41 12.74 -20.84 8.12
C GLU A 41 13.22 -20.68 9.57
N ALA A 42 13.52 -19.46 10.01
CA ALA A 42 13.92 -19.17 11.39
C ALA A 42 12.75 -19.17 12.39
N ARG A 43 11.51 -18.95 11.93
CA ARG A 43 10.27 -19.02 12.74
C ARG A 43 9.80 -20.46 12.89
N ASP A 44 9.75 -21.18 11.78
CA ASP A 44 9.13 -22.50 11.61
C ASP A 44 10.11 -23.67 11.84
N GLY A 45 11.37 -23.37 12.18
CA GLY A 45 12.19 -24.25 13.00
C GLY A 45 13.27 -25.03 12.27
N ALA A 46 14.06 -24.39 11.40
CA ALA A 46 15.29 -24.95 10.84
C ALA A 46 16.45 -25.10 11.89
N GLY A 47 16.16 -25.69 13.06
CA GLY A 47 17.17 -26.17 14.02
C GLY A 47 16.85 -26.00 15.51
N SER A 48 16.11 -24.96 15.93
CA SER A 48 15.90 -24.62 17.36
C SER A 48 14.43 -24.67 17.82
N GLY A 49 13.58 -25.40 17.10
CA GLY A 49 12.14 -25.52 17.36
C GLY A 49 11.34 -24.28 16.94
N CYS A 50 10.05 -24.47 16.64
CA CYS A 50 9.17 -23.39 16.22
C CYS A 50 8.89 -22.46 17.41
N ARG A 51 9.33 -21.20 17.35
CA ARG A 51 9.07 -20.20 18.40
C ARG A 51 8.83 -18.82 17.78
N PRO A 52 7.90 -18.01 18.31
CA PRO A 52 7.73 -16.64 17.84
C PRO A 52 9.01 -15.83 18.06
N PHE A 53 9.21 -14.82 17.23
CA PHE A 53 10.15 -13.74 17.49
C PHE A 53 9.72 -12.94 18.70
N ARG A 54 10.66 -12.56 19.57
CA ARG A 54 10.37 -11.80 20.79
C ARG A 54 10.64 -10.30 20.68
N SER A 55 11.56 -9.90 19.81
CA SER A 55 11.95 -8.50 19.59
C SER A 55 12.66 -8.36 18.24
N LEU A 56 12.83 -7.12 17.77
CA LEU A 56 13.66 -6.80 16.59
C LEU A 56 15.07 -7.45 16.66
N PHE A 57 15.63 -7.56 17.87
CA PHE A 57 16.95 -8.15 18.14
C PHE A 57 16.94 -9.69 18.01
N ASP A 58 15.94 -10.38 18.57
CA ASP A 58 15.77 -11.85 18.38
C ASP A 58 15.48 -12.18 16.90
N LEU A 59 14.73 -11.33 16.19
CA LEU A 59 14.49 -11.52 14.76
C LEU A 59 15.76 -11.34 13.92
N ARG A 60 16.52 -10.24 14.09
CA ARG A 60 17.77 -10.00 13.36
C ARG A 60 18.81 -11.10 13.61
N SER A 61 19.00 -11.49 14.88
CA SER A 61 20.00 -12.51 15.24
C SER A 61 19.65 -13.91 14.71
N ARG A 62 18.37 -14.30 14.72
CA ARG A 62 17.93 -15.60 14.19
C ARG A 62 17.89 -15.70 12.66
N THR A 63 17.66 -14.59 11.96
CA THR A 63 17.43 -14.59 10.50
C THR A 63 18.63 -14.11 9.68
N GLY A 64 19.50 -13.27 10.25
CA GLY A 64 20.53 -12.54 9.50
C GLY A 64 19.97 -11.63 8.39
N ILE A 65 18.66 -11.33 8.40
CA ILE A 65 17.93 -10.61 7.36
C ILE A 65 18.48 -9.19 7.12
N ALA A 66 18.33 -8.64 5.91
CA ALA A 66 18.98 -7.39 5.52
C ALA A 66 18.33 -6.14 6.14
N SER A 67 19.07 -5.03 6.15
CA SER A 67 18.59 -3.71 6.61
C SER A 67 17.33 -3.27 5.89
N ASP A 68 17.27 -3.48 4.58
CA ASP A 68 16.19 -2.98 3.74
C ASP A 68 14.94 -3.86 3.84
N ASP A 69 15.12 -5.17 4.02
CA ASP A 69 14.05 -6.08 4.44
C ASP A 69 13.46 -5.64 5.80
N LEU A 70 14.31 -5.36 6.81
CA LEU A 70 13.86 -4.86 8.11
C LEU A 70 13.12 -3.53 7.99
N ARG A 71 13.65 -2.56 7.22
CA ARG A 71 12.98 -1.28 6.95
C ARG A 71 11.61 -1.49 6.30
N ALA A 72 11.49 -2.42 5.36
CA ALA A 72 10.21 -2.74 4.73
C ALA A 72 9.21 -3.35 5.73
N LEU A 73 9.66 -4.31 6.55
CA LEU A 73 8.87 -4.94 7.62
C LEU A 73 8.42 -3.93 8.70
N VAL A 74 9.26 -2.97 9.09
CA VAL A 74 8.84 -1.90 10.03
C VAL A 74 7.77 -1.02 9.39
N LYS A 75 7.97 -0.55 8.15
CA LYS A 75 7.04 0.38 7.48
C LYS A 75 5.61 -0.17 7.36
N VAL A 76 5.47 -1.45 7.01
CA VAL A 76 4.15 -2.13 6.91
C VAL A 76 3.55 -2.57 8.24
N GLY A 77 4.27 -2.40 9.36
CA GLY A 77 3.83 -2.81 10.69
C GLY A 77 3.98 -4.30 11.00
N ALA A 78 4.74 -5.06 10.19
CA ALA A 78 4.93 -6.50 10.42
C ALA A 78 5.62 -6.81 11.77
N LEU A 79 6.35 -5.83 12.31
CA LEU A 79 7.11 -5.92 13.55
C LEU A 79 6.36 -5.33 14.76
N ASP A 80 5.15 -4.77 14.58
CA ASP A 80 4.40 -4.10 15.65
C ASP A 80 4.11 -5.05 16.84
N SER A 81 3.92 -6.35 16.59
CA SER A 81 3.69 -7.36 17.63
C SER A 81 4.94 -7.76 18.43
N ILE A 82 6.13 -7.34 17.99
CA ILE A 82 7.42 -7.55 18.68
C ILE A 82 8.15 -6.22 18.96
N ALA A 83 7.41 -5.11 18.90
CA ALA A 83 7.96 -3.77 19.02
C ALA A 83 8.36 -3.40 20.46
N ASP A 84 7.81 -4.05 21.48
CA ASP A 84 8.26 -3.95 22.90
C ASP A 84 8.49 -2.50 23.39
N GLY A 85 7.55 -1.59 23.07
CA GLY A 85 7.61 -0.17 23.42
C GLY A 85 8.38 0.73 22.43
N TRP A 86 9.15 0.17 21.49
CA TRP A 86 9.80 0.93 20.42
C TRP A 86 8.78 1.38 19.38
N THR A 87 8.80 2.67 19.04
CA THR A 87 8.00 3.20 17.92
C THR A 87 8.60 2.78 16.58
N ARG A 88 7.81 2.76 15.49
CA ARG A 88 8.33 2.49 14.13
C ARG A 88 9.50 3.45 13.76
N PRO A 89 9.46 4.76 14.06
CA PRO A 89 10.62 5.64 13.97
C PRO A 89 11.87 5.16 14.74
N MET A 90 11.72 4.69 15.98
CA MET A 90 12.85 4.20 16.79
C MET A 90 13.43 2.91 16.20
N MET A 91 12.58 1.99 15.73
CA MET A 91 13.04 0.78 15.04
C MET A 91 13.81 1.09 13.75
N LEU A 92 13.29 2.00 12.91
CA LEU A 92 14.01 2.44 11.70
C LEU A 92 15.35 3.11 12.05
N TRP A 93 15.40 3.96 13.07
CA TRP A 93 16.62 4.60 13.53
C TRP A 93 17.67 3.58 14.03
N MET A 94 17.25 2.56 14.79
CA MET A 94 18.14 1.49 15.26
C MET A 94 18.73 0.69 14.08
N ILE A 95 17.93 0.37 13.07
CA ILE A 95 18.40 -0.32 11.85
C ILE A 95 19.43 0.55 11.11
N ASP A 96 19.16 1.84 10.94
CA ASP A 96 20.04 2.79 10.24
C ASP A 96 21.37 3.00 10.97
N VAL A 97 21.37 3.12 12.30
CA VAL A 97 22.60 3.29 13.09
C VAL A 97 23.41 1.99 13.11
N GLY A 98 22.77 0.84 13.34
CA GLY A 98 23.45 -0.45 13.36
C GLY A 98 24.07 -0.83 12.02
N GLN A 99 23.38 -0.59 10.91
CA GLN A 99 23.93 -0.77 9.57
C GLN A 99 25.18 0.10 9.35
N ARG A 100 25.12 1.39 9.75
CA ARG A 100 26.25 2.33 9.59
C ARG A 100 27.45 1.98 10.47
N ALA A 101 27.24 1.41 11.65
CA ALA A 101 28.32 0.92 12.49
C ALA A 101 29.02 -0.30 11.86
N ALA A 102 28.25 -1.33 11.48
CA ALA A 102 28.78 -2.52 10.82
C ALA A 102 29.53 -2.21 9.51
N MET A 103 29.09 -1.22 8.73
CA MET A 103 29.78 -0.76 7.52
C MET A 103 31.13 -0.08 7.78
N ARG A 104 31.29 0.58 8.95
CA ARG A 104 32.57 1.21 9.34
C ARG A 104 33.60 0.18 9.77
N GLU A 105 33.16 -0.79 10.58
CA GLU A 105 34.02 -1.88 11.05
C GLU A 105 34.41 -2.84 9.90
N ALA A 106 33.55 -3.03 8.91
CA ALA A 106 33.84 -3.74 7.67
C ALA A 106 34.76 -2.98 6.68
N GLY A 107 35.47 -1.94 7.12
CA GLY A 107 36.50 -1.27 6.33
C GLY A 107 36.01 -0.47 5.12
N GLY A 108 34.70 -0.15 5.03
CA GLY A 108 34.14 0.71 3.99
C GLY A 108 34.08 0.13 2.57
N GLY A 109 34.24 -1.19 2.40
CA GLY A 109 34.54 -1.82 1.11
C GLY A 109 33.68 -3.02 0.67
N ALA A 110 32.49 -3.25 1.23
CA ALA A 110 31.57 -4.29 0.75
C ALA A 110 30.10 -3.99 1.08
N ALA A 111 29.18 -4.47 0.22
CA ALA A 111 27.75 -4.50 0.52
C ALA A 111 27.40 -5.71 1.39
N ALA A 112 26.41 -5.54 2.28
CA ALA A 112 25.92 -6.54 3.24
C ALA A 112 27.00 -7.13 4.19
N GLY A 113 27.10 -6.56 5.39
CA GLY A 113 27.81 -7.21 6.50
C GLY A 113 27.22 -8.61 6.78
N PRO A 114 28.05 -9.61 7.14
CA PRO A 114 27.67 -11.02 7.10
C PRO A 114 26.50 -11.35 8.03
N ALA A 115 25.75 -12.40 7.67
CA ALA A 115 24.76 -12.99 8.56
C ALA A 115 25.46 -13.43 9.86
N GLY A 116 24.98 -12.94 11.01
CA GLY A 116 25.63 -13.13 12.32
C GLY A 116 26.45 -11.94 12.82
N SER A 117 26.66 -10.88 12.02
CA SER A 117 27.19 -9.61 12.57
C SER A 117 26.15 -8.92 13.45
N ASP A 118 26.51 -8.63 14.72
CA ASP A 118 25.63 -8.00 15.70
C ASP A 118 25.54 -6.49 15.49
N TRP A 119 24.76 -6.09 14.49
CA TRP A 119 24.52 -4.67 14.17
C TRP A 119 23.98 -3.86 15.36
N PHE A 120 23.42 -4.50 16.38
CA PHE A 120 22.78 -3.81 17.50
C PHE A 120 23.69 -3.66 18.72
N GLY A 121 24.74 -4.47 18.87
CA GLY A 121 25.80 -4.29 19.86
C GLY A 121 26.56 -2.95 19.72
N HIS A 122 26.49 -2.29 18.56
CA HIS A 122 27.09 -0.98 18.29
C HIS A 122 26.09 0.20 18.42
N LEU A 123 24.88 -0.03 18.93
CA LEU A 123 23.96 1.07 19.26
C LEU A 123 24.52 1.88 20.44
N PRO A 124 24.35 3.22 20.46
CA PRO A 124 24.71 4.01 21.63
C PRO A 124 23.78 3.67 22.82
N PRO A 125 24.24 3.81 24.07
CA PRO A 125 23.47 3.41 25.26
C PRO A 125 22.19 4.22 25.50
N ALA A 126 22.00 5.33 24.76
CA ALA A 126 20.77 6.10 24.75
C ALA A 126 20.18 6.15 23.33
N ILE A 127 19.08 5.43 23.13
CA ILE A 127 18.27 5.49 21.90
C ILE A 127 17.36 6.74 22.00
N PRO A 128 17.30 7.61 20.98
CA PRO A 128 16.48 8.81 21.02
C PRO A 128 14.98 8.47 21.04
N VAL A 129 14.23 9.10 21.94
CA VAL A 129 12.77 8.93 22.02
C VAL A 129 12.08 9.65 20.87
N LEU A 130 11.79 8.91 19.79
CA LEU A 130 11.08 9.41 18.62
C LEU A 130 9.59 9.08 18.74
N LYS A 131 8.73 10.11 18.67
CA LYS A 131 7.27 9.94 18.71
C LYS A 131 6.78 9.08 17.54
N GLU A 132 5.82 8.20 17.82
CA GLU A 132 5.14 7.40 16.79
C GLU A 132 4.40 8.29 15.77
N TYR A 133 4.21 7.78 14.56
CA TYR A 133 3.46 8.46 13.51
C TYR A 133 2.00 8.70 13.90
N SER A 134 1.41 9.78 13.38
CA SER A 134 -0.05 9.92 13.38
C SER A 134 -0.67 8.75 12.60
N ALA A 135 -1.88 8.31 12.98
CA ALA A 135 -2.55 7.19 12.31
C ALA A 135 -2.70 7.41 10.79
N GLU A 136 -2.92 8.66 10.38
CA GLU A 136 -2.95 9.07 8.97
C GLU A 136 -1.59 8.90 8.28
N ARG A 137 -0.48 9.40 8.88
CA ARG A 137 0.86 9.20 8.34
C ARG A 137 1.22 7.72 8.27
N ARG A 138 0.90 6.95 9.31
CA ARG A 138 1.13 5.50 9.36
C ARG A 138 0.44 4.79 8.20
N ARG A 139 -0.84 5.11 7.92
CA ARG A 139 -1.57 4.62 6.75
C ARG A 139 -0.96 5.06 5.41
N ARG A 140 -0.43 6.28 5.29
CA ARG A 140 0.26 6.72 4.07
C ARG A 140 1.53 5.90 3.82
N GLU A 141 2.31 5.60 4.86
CA GLU A 141 3.50 4.74 4.76
C GLU A 141 3.14 3.26 4.49
N GLU A 142 2.11 2.73 5.14
CA GLU A 142 1.53 1.40 4.89
C GLU A 142 1.03 1.28 3.43
N TYR A 143 0.27 2.26 2.94
CA TYR A 143 -0.22 2.29 1.55
C TYR A 143 0.93 2.34 0.54
N ALA A 144 1.98 3.13 0.80
CA ALA A 144 3.15 3.16 -0.08
C ALA A 144 3.83 1.78 -0.15
N ALA A 145 4.00 1.11 1.00
CA ALA A 145 4.73 -0.15 1.13
C ALA A 145 3.91 -1.42 0.81
N LEU A 146 2.58 -1.38 0.83
CA LEU A 146 1.70 -2.51 0.46
C LEU A 146 0.96 -2.29 -0.87
N GLY A 147 0.65 -1.03 -1.21
CA GLY A 147 -0.29 -0.68 -2.29
C GLY A 147 -1.75 -0.59 -1.84
N PHE A 148 -2.05 -0.88 -0.57
CA PHE A 148 -3.38 -0.82 0.02
C PHE A 148 -3.28 -0.57 1.54
N VAL A 149 -4.42 -0.30 2.18
CA VAL A 149 -4.57 -0.15 3.64
C VAL A 149 -5.59 -1.16 4.15
N THR A 150 -5.43 -1.65 5.38
CA THR A 150 -6.28 -2.72 5.92
C THR A 150 -7.43 -2.23 6.81
N ASP A 151 -7.47 -0.94 7.16
CA ASP A 151 -8.44 -0.36 8.10
C ASP A 151 -9.33 0.74 7.51
N THR A 152 -9.14 1.12 6.24
CA THR A 152 -9.91 2.18 5.56
C THR A 152 -9.80 2.09 4.04
N HIS A 153 -10.65 2.81 3.28
CA HIS A 153 -10.55 2.89 1.83
C HIS A 153 -9.43 3.87 1.39
N PRO A 154 -8.58 3.57 0.39
CA PRO A 154 -7.48 4.45 -0.03
C PRO A 154 -7.86 5.90 -0.37
N MET A 155 -9.09 6.16 -0.83
CA MET A 155 -9.59 7.52 -1.08
C MET A 155 -9.60 8.39 0.19
N ARG A 156 -9.76 7.80 1.38
CA ARG A 156 -9.70 8.51 2.67
C ARG A 156 -8.30 9.08 2.93
N LEU A 157 -7.25 8.52 2.32
CA LEU A 157 -5.88 9.06 2.37
C LEU A 157 -5.68 10.29 1.46
N GLN A 158 -6.67 10.64 0.64
CA GLN A 158 -6.62 11.78 -0.27
C GLN A 158 -7.52 12.93 0.19
N ALA A 159 -8.13 12.86 1.38
CA ALA A 159 -9.15 13.80 1.86
C ALA A 159 -8.76 15.28 1.69
N ASP A 160 -7.53 15.67 2.05
CA ASP A 160 -7.03 17.06 1.97
C ASP A 160 -6.87 17.57 0.53
N ARG A 161 -6.64 16.65 -0.41
CA ARG A 161 -6.59 16.93 -1.86
C ARG A 161 -8.00 17.00 -2.44
N LEU A 162 -8.88 16.09 -2.02
CA LEU A 162 -10.27 15.97 -2.48
C LEU A 162 -11.16 17.12 -1.98
N ALA A 163 -10.90 17.65 -0.77
CA ALA A 163 -11.64 18.77 -0.18
C ALA A 163 -11.57 20.08 -0.98
N ARG A 164 -10.70 20.16 -1.99
CA ARG A 164 -10.61 21.28 -2.95
C ARG A 164 -11.68 21.22 -4.05
N PHE A 165 -12.43 20.13 -4.14
CA PHE A 165 -13.33 19.82 -5.24
C PHE A 165 -14.75 19.55 -4.73
N THR A 166 -15.76 20.15 -5.38
CA THR A 166 -17.17 19.79 -5.15
C THR A 166 -17.46 18.46 -5.85
N LEU A 167 -17.35 17.36 -5.12
CA LEU A 167 -17.54 16.00 -5.64
C LEU A 167 -18.96 15.49 -5.43
N CYS A 168 -19.52 14.83 -6.44
CA CYS A 168 -20.66 13.93 -6.31
C CYS A 168 -20.14 12.56 -5.88
N ARG A 169 -20.89 11.87 -5.01
CA ARG A 169 -20.61 10.49 -4.59
C ARG A 169 -21.37 9.50 -5.46
N SER A 170 -20.85 8.28 -5.57
CA SER A 170 -21.52 7.09 -6.09
C SER A 170 -22.98 7.00 -5.63
N THR A 171 -23.20 7.06 -4.32
CA THR A 171 -24.52 6.96 -3.66
C THR A 171 -25.53 8.07 -4.01
N ASP A 172 -25.07 9.21 -4.53
CA ASP A 172 -25.93 10.34 -4.89
C ASP A 172 -26.24 10.41 -6.40
N LEU A 173 -25.57 9.61 -7.24
CA LEU A 173 -25.75 9.56 -8.70
C LEU A 173 -27.21 9.52 -9.20
N PRO A 174 -28.16 8.74 -8.61
CA PRO A 174 -29.56 8.72 -9.05
C PRO A 174 -30.25 10.09 -9.02
N ARG A 175 -29.76 11.04 -8.21
CA ARG A 175 -30.29 12.41 -8.09
C ARG A 175 -29.72 13.36 -9.16
N HIS A 176 -28.77 12.88 -9.97
CA HIS A 176 -28.00 13.66 -10.92
C HIS A 176 -28.14 13.21 -12.37
N VAL A 177 -29.01 12.24 -12.69
CA VAL A 177 -29.31 11.79 -14.06
C VAL A 177 -29.59 12.99 -14.99
N GLY A 178 -28.96 12.97 -16.17
CA GLY A 178 -28.98 14.04 -17.16
C GLY A 178 -28.04 15.22 -16.87
N ARG A 179 -27.46 15.33 -15.66
CA ARG A 179 -26.57 16.41 -15.24
C ARG A 179 -25.10 16.01 -15.39
N HIS A 180 -24.24 17.01 -15.50
CA HIS A 180 -22.80 16.82 -15.36
C HIS A 180 -22.38 16.87 -13.89
N VAL A 181 -21.53 15.95 -13.48
CA VAL A 181 -20.95 15.86 -12.13
C VAL A 181 -19.42 15.79 -12.21
N MET A 182 -18.77 16.08 -11.08
CA MET A 182 -17.34 15.82 -10.86
C MET A 182 -17.24 14.76 -9.77
N MET A 183 -16.37 13.77 -9.96
CA MET A 183 -16.22 12.61 -9.07
C MET A 183 -14.74 12.25 -8.95
N ALA A 184 -14.40 11.43 -7.96
CA ALA A 184 -13.07 10.88 -7.81
C ALA A 184 -13.17 9.45 -7.25
N GLY A 185 -12.25 8.57 -7.65
CA GLY A 185 -12.26 7.17 -7.24
C GLY A 185 -10.98 6.42 -7.60
N MET A 186 -10.78 5.26 -6.97
CA MET A 186 -9.76 4.28 -7.36
C MET A 186 -10.29 3.48 -8.56
N LEU A 187 -9.46 3.21 -9.58
CA LEU A 187 -9.86 2.31 -10.66
C LEU A 187 -9.91 0.87 -10.13
N THR A 188 -11.08 0.22 -10.23
CA THR A 188 -11.31 -1.16 -9.80
C THR A 188 -11.14 -2.14 -10.96
N THR A 189 -11.67 -1.82 -12.13
CA THR A 189 -11.46 -2.58 -13.37
C THR A 189 -11.66 -1.70 -14.59
N ALA A 190 -11.06 -2.08 -15.72
CA ALA A 190 -11.23 -1.44 -17.02
C ALA A 190 -11.29 -2.51 -18.12
N LYS A 191 -12.09 -2.25 -19.16
CA LYS A 191 -12.31 -3.15 -20.29
C LYS A 191 -12.35 -2.35 -21.60
N PRO A 192 -11.25 -2.33 -22.37
CA PRO A 192 -11.26 -1.89 -23.75
C PRO A 192 -12.24 -2.72 -24.59
N VAL A 193 -13.01 -2.05 -25.43
CA VAL A 193 -13.95 -2.60 -26.41
C VAL A 193 -13.94 -1.73 -27.67
N HIS A 194 -14.68 -2.11 -28.71
CA HIS A 194 -14.88 -1.26 -29.89
C HIS A 194 -16.36 -0.92 -30.06
N THR A 195 -16.65 0.23 -30.68
CA THR A 195 -18.00 0.62 -31.08
C THR A 195 -18.50 -0.25 -32.24
N HIS A 196 -19.77 -0.08 -32.64
CA HIS A 196 -20.29 -0.63 -33.90
C HIS A 196 -19.54 -0.11 -35.15
N GLU A 197 -18.85 1.03 -35.04
CA GLU A 197 -18.06 1.65 -36.12
C GLU A 197 -16.56 1.27 -36.03
N ASP A 198 -16.23 0.25 -35.25
CA ASP A 198 -14.87 -0.25 -34.98
C ASP A 198 -13.91 0.81 -34.38
N GLU A 199 -14.45 1.83 -33.71
CA GLU A 199 -13.65 2.77 -32.92
C GLU A 199 -13.36 2.22 -31.52
N PRO A 200 -12.11 2.28 -31.00
CA PRO A 200 -11.78 1.79 -29.67
C PRO A 200 -12.32 2.72 -28.57
N MET A 201 -12.98 2.15 -27.57
CA MET A 201 -13.52 2.82 -26.38
C MET A 201 -13.30 1.94 -25.13
N GLU A 202 -13.65 2.44 -23.94
CA GLU A 202 -13.42 1.69 -22.70
C GLU A 202 -14.56 1.85 -21.69
N PHE A 203 -14.95 0.74 -21.08
CA PHE A 203 -15.75 0.73 -19.86
C PHE A 203 -14.83 0.65 -18.65
N ALA A 204 -15.05 1.49 -17.65
CA ALA A 204 -14.23 1.51 -16.43
C ALA A 204 -15.09 1.65 -15.18
N THR A 205 -14.78 0.87 -14.15
CA THR A 205 -15.46 0.91 -12.85
C THR A 205 -14.52 1.55 -11.82
N PHE A 206 -14.99 2.58 -11.13
CA PHE A 206 -14.25 3.23 -10.03
C PHE A 206 -14.93 2.99 -8.68
N ASP A 207 -14.15 3.00 -7.60
CA ASP A 207 -14.63 2.98 -6.21
C ASP A 207 -14.28 4.31 -5.52
N ASP A 208 -15.27 5.03 -4.98
CA ASP A 208 -15.04 6.24 -4.18
C ASP A 208 -14.87 5.94 -2.67
N GLY A 209 -15.23 4.74 -2.23
CA GLY A 209 -15.24 4.29 -0.84
C GLY A 209 -16.58 4.41 -0.14
N ASP A 210 -17.59 4.97 -0.81
CA ASP A 210 -19.01 4.90 -0.43
C ASP A 210 -19.79 3.98 -1.42
N GLY A 211 -19.25 3.71 -2.62
CA GLY A 211 -19.81 2.78 -3.61
C GLY A 211 -19.09 2.75 -4.96
N LEU A 212 -19.48 1.81 -5.83
CA LEU A 212 -18.97 1.69 -7.20
C LEU A 212 -19.61 2.71 -8.15
N ILE A 213 -18.85 3.09 -9.19
CA ILE A 213 -19.20 4.05 -10.22
C ILE A 213 -18.87 3.42 -11.58
N GLU A 214 -19.88 3.01 -12.34
CA GLU A 214 -19.71 2.51 -13.70
C GLU A 214 -19.59 3.67 -14.70
N THR A 215 -18.61 3.62 -15.60
CA THR A 215 -18.28 4.74 -16.49
C THR A 215 -17.96 4.31 -17.92
N VAL A 216 -18.10 5.27 -18.84
CA VAL A 216 -17.85 5.09 -20.27
C VAL A 216 -16.87 6.14 -20.77
N LEU A 217 -15.78 5.70 -21.40
CA LEU A 217 -14.81 6.52 -22.13
C LEU A 217 -15.02 6.30 -23.64
N PHE A 218 -15.88 7.12 -24.26
CA PHE A 218 -16.10 7.07 -25.71
C PHE A 218 -14.82 7.39 -26.52
N PRO A 219 -14.73 6.96 -27.80
CA PRO A 219 -13.45 6.86 -28.52
C PRO A 219 -12.59 8.12 -28.54
N ARG A 220 -13.20 9.31 -28.65
CA ARG A 220 -12.47 10.57 -28.56
C ARG A 220 -11.70 10.69 -27.24
N LEU A 221 -12.38 10.50 -26.10
CA LEU A 221 -11.74 10.61 -24.79
C LEU A 221 -10.79 9.43 -24.54
N TYR A 222 -11.12 8.22 -24.99
CA TYR A 222 -10.22 7.07 -24.88
C TYR A 222 -8.91 7.31 -25.66
N ARG A 223 -8.99 7.79 -26.90
CA ARG A 223 -7.80 8.17 -27.70
C ARG A 223 -7.00 9.31 -27.07
N GLU A 224 -7.65 10.31 -26.48
CA GLU A 224 -6.98 11.43 -25.79
C GLU A 224 -6.37 11.04 -24.43
N ARG A 225 -7.04 10.18 -23.64
CA ARG A 225 -6.80 10.02 -22.19
C ARG A 225 -6.81 8.59 -21.64
N GLY A 226 -7.16 7.55 -22.40
CA GLY A 226 -7.22 6.16 -21.90
C GLY A 226 -5.91 5.68 -21.24
N HIS A 227 -4.76 6.13 -21.77
CA HIS A 227 -3.42 5.90 -21.20
C HIS A 227 -3.27 6.33 -19.72
N VAL A 228 -4.15 7.20 -19.21
CA VAL A 228 -4.17 7.65 -17.81
C VAL A 228 -4.54 6.50 -16.87
N LEU A 229 -5.34 5.53 -17.32
CA LEU A 229 -5.84 4.40 -16.51
C LEU A 229 -4.82 3.26 -16.32
N PHE A 230 -3.67 3.30 -16.99
CA PHE A 230 -2.59 2.33 -16.78
C PHE A 230 -1.87 2.51 -15.44
N ASP A 231 -2.00 3.68 -14.79
CA ASP A 231 -1.44 3.98 -13.48
C ASP A 231 -2.34 3.48 -12.34
N GLN A 232 -1.75 2.80 -11.35
CA GLN A 232 -2.44 2.51 -10.08
C GLN A 232 -2.55 3.79 -9.23
N GLY A 233 -3.67 4.51 -9.32
CA GLY A 233 -3.88 5.74 -8.56
C GLY A 233 -5.34 6.16 -8.35
N PRO A 234 -5.57 7.17 -7.48
CA PRO A 234 -6.84 7.86 -7.39
C PRO A 234 -7.01 8.80 -8.59
N PHE A 235 -8.13 8.64 -9.29
CA PHE A 235 -8.51 9.45 -10.43
C PHE A 235 -9.51 10.53 -10.02
N ILE A 236 -9.55 11.62 -10.77
CA ILE A 236 -10.62 12.62 -10.72
C ILE A 236 -11.15 12.83 -12.12
N PHE A 237 -12.47 12.82 -12.26
CA PHE A 237 -13.14 12.83 -13.55
C PHE A 237 -14.40 13.70 -13.51
N ARG A 238 -14.82 14.16 -14.70
CA ARG A 238 -16.11 14.82 -14.92
C ARG A 238 -16.84 14.10 -16.02
N GLY A 239 -18.14 13.94 -15.85
CA GLY A 239 -18.99 13.24 -16.81
C GLY A 239 -20.45 13.58 -16.64
N LYS A 240 -21.25 13.18 -17.63
CA LYS A 240 -22.72 13.23 -17.58
C LYS A 240 -23.21 11.95 -16.91
N VAL A 241 -24.09 12.07 -15.93
CA VAL A 241 -24.78 10.90 -15.35
C VAL A 241 -25.92 10.52 -16.30
N GLU A 242 -25.99 9.26 -16.66
CA GLU A 242 -26.98 8.71 -17.59
C GLU A 242 -27.61 7.45 -16.99
N GLU A 243 -28.84 7.16 -17.36
CA GLU A 243 -29.59 5.99 -16.88
C GLU A 243 -30.17 5.27 -18.09
N GLU A 244 -29.83 3.98 -18.24
CA GLU A 244 -30.29 3.15 -19.35
C GLU A 244 -30.73 1.79 -18.81
N PHE A 245 -31.98 1.38 -19.09
CA PHE A 245 -32.59 0.15 -18.56
C PHE A 245 -32.52 -0.01 -17.02
N GLY A 246 -32.43 1.10 -16.28
CA GLY A 246 -32.29 1.12 -14.81
C GLY A 246 -30.85 0.96 -14.30
N ALA A 247 -29.86 0.85 -15.18
CA ALA A 247 -28.44 0.94 -14.84
C ALA A 247 -27.99 2.41 -14.95
N ILE A 248 -27.33 2.92 -13.90
CA ILE A 248 -26.80 4.28 -13.89
C ILE A 248 -25.30 4.24 -14.22
N THR A 249 -24.90 5.05 -15.19
CA THR A 249 -23.51 5.16 -15.67
C THR A 249 -23.06 6.62 -15.72
N VAL A 250 -21.76 6.84 -15.82
CA VAL A 250 -21.18 8.18 -16.03
C VAL A 250 -20.37 8.21 -17.33
N THR A 251 -20.92 8.84 -18.36
CA THR A 251 -20.20 9.14 -19.59
C THR A 251 -19.16 10.22 -19.30
N ILE A 252 -17.88 9.84 -19.30
CA ILE A 252 -16.79 10.73 -18.93
C ILE A 252 -16.50 11.71 -20.07
N THR A 253 -16.34 12.98 -19.72
CA THR A 253 -15.88 14.05 -20.62
C THR A 253 -14.47 14.52 -20.30
N HIS A 254 -14.02 14.39 -19.05
CA HIS A 254 -12.67 14.74 -18.59
C HIS A 254 -12.15 13.70 -17.59
N LEU A 255 -10.91 13.26 -17.75
CA LEU A 255 -10.22 12.33 -16.85
C LEU A 255 -8.78 12.81 -16.60
N ASP A 256 -8.36 12.83 -15.33
CA ASP A 256 -6.98 13.06 -14.92
C ASP A 256 -6.65 12.27 -13.63
N ARG A 257 -5.35 12.02 -13.38
CA ARG A 257 -4.90 11.58 -12.05
C ARG A 257 -5.11 12.71 -11.06
N LEU A 258 -5.64 12.40 -9.86
CA LEU A 258 -5.92 13.40 -8.81
C LEU A 258 -4.70 14.29 -8.51
N GLU A 259 -3.50 13.73 -8.56
CA GLU A 259 -2.24 14.43 -8.28
C GLU A 259 -1.88 15.49 -9.34
N ARG A 260 -2.26 15.28 -10.60
CA ARG A 260 -2.08 16.26 -11.69
C ARG A 260 -3.15 17.36 -11.63
N ALA A 261 -4.34 17.03 -11.13
CA ALA A 261 -5.44 17.99 -10.97
C ALA A 261 -5.28 18.87 -9.73
N ALA A 262 -4.77 18.33 -8.61
CA ALA A 262 -4.59 19.07 -7.35
C ALA A 262 -3.33 19.97 -7.32
N GLY A 263 -2.47 19.88 -8.35
CA GLY A 263 -1.33 20.77 -8.60
C GLY A 263 -1.62 21.89 -9.61
N ARG A 264 -2.91 22.16 -9.88
CA ARG A 264 -3.42 23.26 -10.69
C ARG A 264 -4.41 24.10 -9.88
#